data_AF-A0A9E6SNK2-F1
#
_entry.id   AF-A0A9E6SNK2-F1
#
_cell.length_a   1.000
_cell.length_b   1.000
_cell.length_c   1.000
_cell.angle_alpha   90.00
_cell.angle_beta   90.00
_cell.angle_gamma   90.00
#
_symmetry.space_group_name_H-M   'P 1'
#
loop_
_entity.id
_entity.type
_entity.pdbx_description
1 polymer ?
#
loop_
_entity_poly.entity_id
_entity_poly.type
_entity_poly.pdbx_seq_one_letter_code
_entity_poly.pdbx_strand_id
1 'polypeptide(L)'
;MVRPHRFGYNRQTAVDNHYQTPAGTVRNARGRAQDEFDTLVGVLTDHHVDITVVNDTPTPHTPDSLFPNNWFSTHSDGQVIIYPMKAENRRHEINKEVLPTLREKFGLNRYST
;
A
#
# COMPACT_ATOMS: atom_id res chain seq x y z
N MET A 1 -6.48 2.46 1.64
CA MET A 1 -5.37 2.89 0.77
C MET A 1 -4.20 3.35 1.63
N VAL A 2 -2.95 3.25 1.13
CA VAL A 2 -1.75 3.67 1.87
C VAL A 2 -1.13 4.88 1.17
N ARG A 3 -1.04 6.03 1.86
CA ARG A 3 -0.44 7.25 1.33
C ARG A 3 1.09 7.11 1.36
N PRO A 4 1.78 7.13 0.22
CA PRO A 4 3.22 6.84 0.18
C PRO A 4 4.04 7.96 0.83
N HIS A 5 5.12 7.59 1.53
CA HIS A 5 6.11 8.55 2.02
C HIS A 5 7.42 8.48 1.22
N ARG A 6 7.90 7.28 0.87
CA ARG A 6 9.16 7.07 0.16
C ARG A 6 9.01 6.43 -1.23
N PHE A 7 7.92 6.74 -1.94
CA PHE A 7 7.72 6.24 -3.29
C PHE A 7 8.93 6.52 -4.20
N GLY A 8 9.33 5.50 -4.95
CA GLY A 8 10.46 5.56 -5.86
C GLY A 8 10.88 4.18 -6.35
N TYR A 9 11.99 4.15 -7.08
CA TYR A 9 12.54 2.92 -7.64
C TYR A 9 13.00 1.95 -6.54
N ASN A 10 12.47 0.73 -6.57
CA ASN A 10 12.87 -0.36 -5.69
C ASN A 10 13.71 -1.39 -6.46
N ARG A 11 15.02 -1.40 -6.19
CA ARG A 11 15.98 -2.32 -6.83
C ARG A 11 15.64 -3.80 -6.63
N GLN A 12 15.04 -4.18 -5.50
CA GLN A 12 14.74 -5.60 -5.21
C GLN A 12 13.58 -6.13 -6.06
N THR A 13 12.59 -5.29 -6.36
CA THR A 13 11.45 -5.67 -7.20
C THR A 13 11.65 -5.29 -8.66
N ALA A 14 12.51 -4.34 -8.99
CA ALA A 14 12.76 -3.96 -10.38
C ALA A 14 13.32 -5.11 -11.25
N VAL A 15 13.79 -6.21 -10.64
CA VAL A 15 14.22 -7.42 -11.36
C VAL A 15 13.05 -8.10 -12.09
N ASP A 16 11.84 -8.06 -11.52
CA ASP A 16 10.64 -8.72 -12.08
C ASP A 16 9.40 -7.81 -12.18
N ASN A 17 9.49 -6.56 -11.71
CA ASN A 17 8.44 -5.55 -11.83
C ASN A 17 8.69 -4.64 -13.03
N HIS A 18 8.14 -5.01 -14.17
CA HIS A 18 8.25 -4.29 -15.44
C HIS A 18 7.64 -2.88 -15.43
N TYR A 19 6.87 -2.51 -14.41
CA TYR A 19 6.33 -1.16 -14.26
C TYR A 19 7.36 -0.17 -13.68
N GLN A 20 8.50 -0.65 -13.19
CA GLN A 20 9.53 0.22 -12.60
C GLN A 20 10.53 0.71 -13.64
N THR A 21 10.71 2.02 -13.70
CA THR A 21 11.81 2.66 -14.43
C THR A 21 12.90 3.13 -13.47
N PRO A 22 14.18 3.10 -13.88
CA PRO A 22 15.28 3.58 -13.03
C PRO A 22 15.06 4.97 -12.45
N ALA A 23 15.53 5.17 -11.22
CA ALA A 23 15.48 6.45 -10.52
C ALA A 23 16.10 7.58 -11.36
N GLY A 24 15.48 8.76 -11.32
CA GLY A 24 15.91 9.94 -12.08
C GLY A 24 15.20 10.14 -13.43
N THR A 25 14.44 9.14 -13.90
CA THR A 25 13.62 9.27 -15.13
C THR A 25 12.48 10.26 -14.96
N VAL A 26 11.87 10.29 -13.77
CA VAL A 26 10.78 11.21 -13.42
C VAL A 26 11.27 12.19 -12.35
N ARG A 27 11.24 13.49 -12.69
CA ARG A 27 11.54 14.56 -11.72
C ARG A 27 10.44 14.59 -10.65
N ASN A 28 10.86 14.63 -9.38
CA ASN A 28 9.96 14.64 -8.22
C ASN A 28 8.92 13.50 -8.22
N ALA A 29 9.33 12.27 -8.55
CA ALA A 29 8.44 11.11 -8.59
C ALA A 29 7.62 10.93 -7.30
N ARG A 30 8.23 11.20 -6.15
CA ARG A 30 7.55 11.13 -4.84
C ARG A 30 6.40 12.14 -4.72
N GLY A 31 6.66 13.42 -4.96
CA GLY A 31 5.63 14.45 -4.86
C GLY A 31 4.51 14.20 -5.84
N ARG A 32 4.85 13.85 -7.08
CA ARG A 32 3.85 13.46 -8.09
C ARG A 32 2.98 12.28 -7.68
N ALA A 33 3.57 11.23 -7.10
CA ALA A 33 2.80 10.10 -6.61
C ALA A 33 1.89 10.45 -5.43
N GLN A 34 2.28 11.42 -4.58
CA GLN A 34 1.41 11.95 -3.53
C GLN A 34 0.26 12.77 -4.11
N ASP A 35 0.53 13.63 -5.10
CA ASP A 35 -0.49 14.42 -5.78
C ASP A 35 -1.51 13.51 -6.52
N GLU A 36 -1.01 12.49 -7.23
CA GLU A 36 -1.82 11.50 -7.93
C GLU A 36 -2.64 10.65 -6.94
N PHE A 37 -2.05 10.27 -5.80
CA PHE A 37 -2.75 9.57 -4.71
C PHE A 37 -3.89 10.41 -4.13
N ASP A 38 -3.60 11.66 -3.75
CA ASP A 38 -4.59 12.56 -3.14
C ASP A 38 -5.72 12.86 -4.13
N THR A 39 -5.40 12.99 -5.43
CA THR A 39 -6.40 13.13 -6.50
C THR A 39 -7.31 11.89 -6.59
N LEU A 40 -6.74 10.68 -6.57
CA LEU A 40 -7.52 9.45 -6.62
C LEU A 40 -8.43 9.30 -5.40
N VAL A 41 -7.92 9.62 -4.20
CA VAL A 41 -8.74 9.62 -2.97
C VAL A 41 -9.90 10.60 -3.08
N GLY A 42 -9.65 11.81 -3.61
CA GLY A 42 -10.69 12.81 -3.84
C GLY A 42 -11.80 12.28 -4.77
N VAL A 43 -11.42 11.77 -5.94
CA VAL A 43 -12.38 11.22 -6.92
C VAL A 43 -13.21 10.08 -6.32
N LEU A 44 -12.57 9.12 -5.63
CA LEU A 44 -13.30 8.00 -5.02
C LEU A 44 -14.27 8.48 -3.91
N THR A 45 -13.85 9.47 -3.12
CA THR A 45 -14.67 10.06 -2.07
C THR A 45 -15.86 10.82 -2.65
N ASP A 46 -15.68 11.58 -3.73
CA ASP A 46 -16.75 12.29 -4.45
C ASP A 46 -17.79 11.31 -5.03
N HIS A 47 -17.36 10.10 -5.37
CA HIS A 47 -18.22 8.98 -5.77
C HIS A 47 -18.76 8.15 -4.58
N HIS A 48 -18.70 8.68 -3.36
CA HIS A 48 -19.23 8.07 -2.14
C HIS A 48 -18.62 6.70 -1.79
N VAL A 49 -17.41 6.41 -2.25
CA VAL A 49 -16.66 5.23 -1.82
C VAL A 49 -16.10 5.48 -0.42
N ASP A 50 -16.31 4.55 0.51
CA ASP A 50 -15.72 4.63 1.85
C ASP A 50 -14.22 4.30 1.81
N ILE A 51 -13.37 5.33 1.96
CA ILE A 51 -11.92 5.21 1.90
C ILE A 51 -11.31 5.32 3.30
N THR A 52 -10.55 4.30 3.69
CA THR A 52 -9.66 4.34 4.85
C THR A 52 -8.23 4.58 4.38
N VAL A 53 -7.66 5.76 4.66
CA VAL A 53 -6.27 6.11 4.34
C VAL A 53 -5.37 5.84 5.55
N VAL A 54 -4.26 5.14 5.32
CA VAL A 54 -3.17 4.93 6.28
C VAL A 54 -1.93 5.65 5.75
N ASN A 55 -1.26 6.45 6.58
CA ASN A 55 -0.04 7.11 6.17
C ASN A 55 1.17 6.18 6.35
N ASP A 56 1.99 6.06 5.31
CA ASP A 56 3.31 5.44 5.40
C ASP A 56 4.28 6.31 6.21
N THR A 57 5.35 5.71 6.72
CA THR A 57 6.32 6.39 7.59
C THR A 57 7.65 6.64 6.87
N PRO A 58 8.48 7.59 7.35
CA PRO A 58 9.82 7.79 6.81
C PRO A 58 10.77 6.61 7.04
N THR A 59 10.49 5.77 8.04
CA THR A 59 11.31 4.61 8.43
C THR A 59 10.38 3.50 8.89
N PRO A 60 10.54 2.24 8.42
CA PRO A 60 11.55 1.74 7.47
C PRO A 60 11.37 2.27 6.02
N HIS A 61 12.30 1.93 5.12
CA HIS A 61 12.24 2.36 3.72
C HIS A 61 11.33 1.44 2.88
N THR A 62 10.08 1.86 2.70
CA THR A 62 8.96 1.08 2.13
C THR A 62 8.42 1.69 0.83
N PRO A 63 9.19 1.65 -0.29
CA PRO A 63 8.86 2.39 -1.52
C PRO A 63 7.60 1.90 -2.25
N ASP A 64 7.17 0.66 -2.03
CA ASP A 64 5.99 0.06 -2.67
C ASP A 64 4.78 -0.07 -1.70
N SER A 65 4.84 0.57 -0.52
CA SER A 65 3.80 0.51 0.52
C SER A 65 2.41 0.95 0.05
N LEU A 66 2.34 1.77 -1.01
CA LEU A 66 1.10 2.26 -1.60
C LEU A 66 0.21 1.14 -2.18
N PHE A 67 0.77 -0.07 -2.35
CA PHE A 67 0.08 -1.26 -2.84
C PHE A 67 -0.19 -2.29 -1.72
N PRO A 68 -1.12 -2.01 -0.79
CA PRO A 68 -1.44 -2.90 0.34
C PRO A 68 -2.00 -4.26 -0.09
N ASN A 69 -2.62 -4.32 -1.27
CA ASN A 69 -3.17 -5.55 -1.87
C ASN A 69 -2.11 -6.64 -2.12
N ASN A 70 -0.81 -6.30 -2.05
CA ASN A 70 0.25 -7.28 -2.24
C ASN A 70 0.52 -8.15 -1.01
N TRP A 71 0.16 -7.69 0.19
CA TRP A 71 0.46 -8.44 1.42
C TRP A 71 -0.79 -8.91 2.16
N PHE A 72 -1.99 -8.43 1.81
CA PHE A 72 -3.23 -9.05 2.30
C PHE A 72 -4.39 -8.94 1.33
N SER A 73 -5.38 -9.79 1.55
CA SER A 73 -6.69 -9.75 0.91
C SER A 73 -7.80 -9.88 1.96
N THR A 74 -9.01 -9.46 1.59
CA THR A 74 -10.23 -9.61 2.40
C THR A 74 -11.26 -10.42 1.62
N HIS A 75 -12.00 -11.27 2.31
CA HIS A 75 -13.02 -12.14 1.72
C HIS A 75 -14.42 -11.80 2.26
N SER A 76 -15.45 -12.22 1.53
CA SER A 76 -16.86 -11.91 1.84
C SER A 76 -17.35 -12.49 3.17
N ASP A 77 -16.68 -13.50 3.71
CA ASP A 77 -16.95 -14.10 5.02
C ASP A 77 -16.24 -13.37 6.18
N GLY A 78 -15.59 -12.24 5.91
CA GLY A 78 -14.83 -11.48 6.90
C GLY A 78 -13.42 -12.03 7.16
N GLN A 79 -12.94 -12.99 6.36
CA GLN A 79 -11.57 -13.48 6.44
C GLN A 79 -10.57 -12.47 5.85
N VAL A 80 -9.42 -12.35 6.52
CA VAL A 80 -8.22 -11.66 6.06
C VAL A 80 -7.13 -12.69 5.87
N ILE A 81 -6.56 -12.77 4.66
CA ILE A 81 -5.39 -13.59 4.38
C ILE A 81 -4.18 -12.67 4.27
N ILE A 82 -3.11 -12.99 5.02
CA ILE A 82 -1.84 -12.25 5.02
C ILE A 82 -0.81 -13.07 4.26
N TYR A 83 -0.20 -12.50 3.23
CA TYR A 83 0.75 -13.19 2.38
C TYR A 83 2.20 -12.85 2.74
N PRO A 84 3.13 -13.80 2.62
CA PRO A 84 4.55 -13.50 2.71
C PRO A 84 5.00 -12.69 1.49
N MET A 85 5.93 -11.76 1.72
CA MET A 85 6.49 -10.93 0.66
C MET A 85 7.83 -11.50 0.15
N LYS A 86 7.93 -11.71 -1.17
CA LYS A 86 9.11 -12.25 -1.85
C LYS A 86 10.35 -11.37 -1.63
N ALA A 87 10.26 -10.10 -1.99
CA ALA A 87 11.34 -9.13 -1.79
C ALA A 87 11.48 -8.82 -0.29
N GLU A 88 12.70 -8.86 0.21
CA GLU A 88 12.99 -8.72 1.64
C GLU A 88 12.58 -7.34 2.15
N ASN A 89 12.89 -6.27 1.40
CA ASN A 89 12.54 -4.93 1.81
C ASN A 89 11.02 -4.68 1.86
N ARG A 90 10.24 -5.44 1.06
CA ARG A 90 8.78 -5.35 1.07
C ARG A 90 8.12 -6.03 2.27
N ARG A 91 8.85 -6.86 3.02
CA ARG A 91 8.34 -7.44 4.29
C ARG A 91 8.08 -6.34 5.33
N HIS A 92 8.80 -5.22 5.24
CA HIS A 92 8.58 -4.05 6.09
C HIS A 92 7.29 -3.29 5.76
N GLU A 93 6.65 -3.57 4.62
CA GLU A 93 5.36 -2.96 4.22
C GLU A 93 4.17 -3.65 4.89
N ILE A 94 4.38 -4.84 5.47
CA ILE A 94 3.34 -5.57 6.23
C ILE A 94 3.05 -4.79 7.51
N ASN A 95 1.97 -4.02 7.48
CA ASN A 95 1.53 -3.22 8.62
C ASN A 95 0.28 -3.85 9.25
N LYS A 96 0.46 -4.72 10.24
CA LYS A 96 -0.65 -5.37 10.94
C LYS A 96 -1.42 -4.44 11.87
N GLU A 97 -0.87 -3.28 12.23
CA GLU A 97 -1.53 -2.30 13.10
C GLU A 97 -2.77 -1.66 12.46
N VAL A 98 -2.95 -1.81 11.14
CA VAL A 98 -4.16 -1.34 10.44
C VAL A 98 -5.35 -2.29 10.63
N LEU A 99 -5.10 -3.57 10.96
CA LEU A 99 -6.12 -4.61 10.98
C LEU A 99 -7.23 -4.36 12.02
N PRO A 100 -6.94 -3.87 13.24
CA PRO A 100 -7.99 -3.53 14.20
C PRO A 100 -8.98 -2.49 13.66
N THR A 101 -8.48 -1.43 13.02
CA THR A 101 -9.31 -0.39 12.39
C THR A 101 -10.17 -0.96 11.26
N LEU A 102 -9.58 -1.82 10.42
CA LEU A 102 -10.33 -2.48 9.33
C LEU A 102 -11.39 -3.45 9.86
N ARG A 103 -11.11 -4.15 10.96
CA ARG A 103 -12.10 -4.99 11.65
C ARG A 103 -13.28 -4.18 12.15
N GLU A 104 -13.03 -3.09 12.86
CA GLU A 104 -14.09 -2.26 13.43
C GLU A 104 -14.98 -1.68 12.33
N LYS A 105 -14.37 -1.22 11.24
CA LYS A 105 -15.09 -0.53 10.16
C LYS A 105 -15.80 -1.47 9.18
N PHE A 106 -15.24 -2.66 8.92
CA PHE A 106 -15.70 -3.57 7.86
C PHE A 106 -16.08 -4.97 8.35
N GLY A 107 -16.08 -5.23 9.66
CA GLY A 107 -16.51 -6.52 10.22
C GLY A 107 -15.55 -7.70 10.00
N LEU A 108 -14.27 -7.42 9.72
CA LEU A 108 -13.24 -8.45 9.50
C LEU A 108 -12.96 -9.23 10.80
N ASN A 109 -13.15 -10.55 10.80
CA ASN A 109 -13.22 -11.32 12.05
C ASN A 109 -12.32 -12.56 12.09
N ARG A 110 -11.69 -12.93 10.98
CA ARG A 110 -10.81 -14.11 10.88
C ARG A 110 -9.50 -13.77 10.20
N TYR A 111 -8.39 -14.22 10.76
CA TYR A 111 -7.05 -13.97 10.22
C TYR A 111 -6.37 -15.29 9.86
N SER A 112 -5.76 -15.35 8.69
CA SER A 112 -4.99 -16.50 8.21
C SER A 112 -3.70 -16.01 7.55
N THR A 113 -2.67 -16.85 7.59
CA THR A 113 -1.33 -16.59 7.02
C THR A 113 -0.96 -17.69 6.06
#